data_AF-A0A2A3MP06-F1
#
_entry.id   AF-A0A2A3MP06-F1
#
_cell.length_a   1.000
_cell.length_b   1.000
_cell.length_c   1.000
_cell.angle_alpha   90.00
_cell.angle_beta   90.00
_cell.angle_gamma   90.00
#
_symmetry.space_group_name_H-M   'P 1'
#
loop_
_entity.id
_entity.type
_entity.pdbx_description
1 polymer ?
#
loop_
_entity_poly.entity_id
_entity_poly.type
_entity_poly.pdbx_seq_one_letter_code
_entity_poly.pdbx_strand_id
1 'polypeptide(L)'
;MTYAVVVDWYGPYDSVKAAKAVIREWDMGEVLYMAAGTVDRQTIPKLQYVGITKDFEGRMRPEHKVRTTIAEEGLSIYLGEVSSQAVSGRKAGHHHKRFTVPVYLAESALAFFLQLPLNSDKRCSRPKDSIVLLNRWWKADGQSRSRRRPHPDWPDFIEYDDESDVGSVVWHGKRRKHFNAELIDETCARASKELRAERERAAAA
;
A
#
# COMPACT_ATOMS: atom_id res chain seq x y z
N MET A 1 10.73 -9.66 13.87
CA MET A 1 9.54 -10.28 14.55
C MET A 1 8.47 -10.51 13.49
N THR A 2 7.75 -11.63 13.49
CA THR A 2 6.74 -11.88 12.45
C THR A 2 5.37 -11.32 12.80
N TYR A 3 4.77 -10.58 11.86
CA TYR A 3 3.42 -10.03 11.96
C TYR A 3 2.47 -10.67 10.96
N ALA A 4 1.40 -11.28 11.44
CA ALA A 4 0.27 -11.70 10.60
C ALA A 4 -0.74 -10.56 10.53
N VAL A 5 -0.95 -10.03 9.32
CA VAL A 5 -1.80 -8.86 9.06
C VAL A 5 -2.88 -9.24 8.06
N VAL A 6 -4.13 -8.99 8.43
CA VAL A 6 -5.27 -9.09 7.51
C VAL A 6 -5.79 -7.69 7.27
N VAL A 7 -5.84 -7.27 6.01
CA VAL A 7 -6.42 -5.98 5.60
C VAL A 7 -7.73 -6.23 4.87
N ASP A 8 -8.79 -5.62 5.40
CA ASP A 8 -10.06 -5.49 4.72
C ASP A 8 -10.09 -4.19 3.93
N TRP A 9 -10.22 -4.31 2.61
CA TRP A 9 -10.25 -3.20 1.67
C TRP A 9 -11.67 -2.95 1.18
N TYR A 10 -12.11 -1.70 1.30
CA TYR A 10 -13.44 -1.21 0.90
C TYR A 10 -13.31 -0.24 -0.27
N GLY A 11 -14.20 -0.36 -1.25
CA GLY A 11 -14.26 0.54 -2.40
C GLY A 11 -14.65 -0.17 -3.71
N PRO A 12 -14.31 0.43 -4.88
CA PRO A 12 -13.66 1.74 -5.01
C PRO A 12 -14.58 2.90 -4.60
N TYR A 13 -13.98 3.98 -4.11
CA TYR A 13 -14.56 5.31 -4.02
C TYR A 13 -13.98 6.15 -5.17
N ASP A 14 -14.86 6.79 -5.93
CA ASP A 14 -14.52 7.54 -7.15
C ASP A 14 -13.84 8.90 -6.88
N SER A 15 -13.81 9.33 -5.63
CA SER A 15 -13.34 10.66 -5.27
C SER A 15 -12.80 10.69 -3.85
N VAL A 16 -11.89 11.63 -3.61
CA VAL A 16 -11.40 11.95 -2.25
C VAL A 16 -12.57 12.36 -1.35
N LYS A 17 -13.59 13.03 -1.91
CA LYS A 17 -14.78 13.45 -1.15
C LYS A 17 -15.59 12.25 -0.67
N ALA A 18 -15.85 11.26 -1.53
CA ALA A 18 -16.54 10.04 -1.16
C ALA A 18 -15.77 9.25 -0.09
N ALA A 19 -14.45 9.08 -0.27
CA ALA A 19 -13.60 8.41 0.71
C ALA A 19 -13.61 9.13 2.08
N LYS A 20 -13.55 10.47 2.10
CA LYS A 20 -13.64 11.26 3.34
C LYS A 20 -14.98 11.06 4.06
N ALA A 21 -16.09 11.02 3.32
CA ALA A 21 -17.41 10.81 3.90
C ALA A 21 -17.49 9.47 4.64
N VAL A 22 -16.99 8.40 4.01
CA VAL A 22 -17.00 7.06 4.60
C VAL A 22 -16.12 6.95 5.84
N ILE A 23 -14.89 7.50 5.81
CA ILE A 23 -14.00 7.49 6.98
C ILE A 23 -14.66 8.14 8.19
N ARG A 24 -15.39 9.24 7.96
CA ARG A 24 -16.11 9.96 9.01
C ARG A 24 -17.33 9.17 9.50
N GLU A 25 -18.09 8.59 8.58
CA GLU A 25 -19.30 7.81 8.90
C GLU A 25 -18.96 6.56 9.71
N TRP A 26 -17.88 5.88 9.36
CA TRP A 26 -17.46 4.62 9.99
C TRP A 26 -16.47 4.83 11.14
N ASP A 27 -16.17 6.09 11.50
CA ASP A 27 -15.23 6.46 12.57
C ASP A 27 -13.89 5.71 12.50
N MET A 28 -13.31 5.62 11.29
CA MET A 28 -12.10 4.84 11.09
C MET A 28 -10.89 5.52 11.75
N GLY A 29 -10.20 4.79 12.64
CA GLY A 29 -9.01 5.27 13.34
C GLY A 29 -7.76 5.35 12.45
N GLU A 30 -6.97 4.26 12.40
CA GLU A 30 -5.83 4.16 11.48
C GLU A 30 -6.30 3.63 10.13
N VAL A 31 -6.15 4.45 9.09
CA VAL A 31 -6.58 4.13 7.73
C VAL A 31 -5.36 3.84 6.87
N LEU A 32 -5.30 2.65 6.30
CA LEU A 32 -4.49 2.35 5.11
C LEU A 32 -5.32 2.74 3.89
N TYR A 33 -4.73 3.26 2.82
CA TYR A 33 -5.47 3.55 1.60
C TYR A 33 -4.64 3.26 0.36
N MET A 34 -5.30 2.83 -0.70
CA MET A 34 -4.71 2.59 -2.01
C MET A 34 -5.37 3.52 -3.02
N ALA A 35 -4.58 4.16 -3.87
CA ALA A 35 -5.06 4.91 -5.01
C ALA A 35 -4.65 4.21 -6.31
N ALA A 36 -5.63 4.03 -7.19
CA ALA A 36 -5.47 3.53 -8.54
C ALA A 36 -6.02 4.55 -9.54
N GLY A 37 -5.48 4.54 -10.76
CA GLY A 37 -5.85 5.48 -11.81
C GLY A 37 -4.75 5.59 -12.84
N THR A 38 -4.83 6.59 -13.70
CA THR A 38 -3.80 6.91 -14.71
C THR A 38 -2.96 8.10 -14.26
N VAL A 39 -1.68 8.05 -14.60
CA VAL A 39 -0.73 9.15 -14.41
C VAL A 39 -0.16 9.54 -15.77
N ASP A 40 -0.03 10.83 -16.04
CA ASP A 40 0.48 11.39 -17.30
C ASP A 40 -0.20 10.80 -18.55
N ARG A 41 0.58 10.16 -19.44
CA ARG A 41 0.12 9.58 -20.70
C ARG A 41 -0.35 8.12 -20.57
N GLN A 42 -0.55 7.62 -19.35
CA GLN A 42 -1.06 6.26 -19.16
C GLN A 42 -2.51 6.17 -19.64
N THR A 43 -2.77 5.17 -20.49
CA THR A 43 -4.12 4.91 -21.02
C THR A 43 -4.88 3.84 -20.23
N ILE A 44 -4.17 3.06 -19.41
CA ILE A 44 -4.72 1.97 -18.61
C ILE A 44 -4.53 2.30 -17.13
N PRO A 45 -5.59 2.33 -16.31
CA PRO A 45 -5.47 2.52 -14.87
C PRO A 45 -4.59 1.45 -14.21
N LYS A 46 -3.75 1.88 -13.27
CA LYS A 46 -2.86 1.01 -12.48
C LYS A 46 -2.97 1.36 -11.00
N LEU A 47 -2.48 0.47 -10.13
CA LEU A 47 -2.21 0.82 -8.74
C LEU A 47 -1.05 1.81 -8.71
N GLN A 48 -1.25 2.98 -8.11
CA GLN A 48 -0.28 4.07 -8.14
C GLN A 48 0.36 4.33 -6.77
N TYR A 49 -0.42 4.20 -5.70
CA TYR A 49 0.01 4.64 -4.39
C TYR A 49 -0.68 3.90 -3.25
N VAL A 50 0.08 3.57 -2.20
CA VAL A 50 -0.44 3.17 -0.90
C VAL A 50 0.03 4.13 0.18
N GLY A 51 -0.83 4.47 1.14
CA GLY A 51 -0.46 5.34 2.25
C GLY A 51 -1.22 5.02 3.53
N ILE A 52 -0.70 5.48 4.66
CA ILE A 52 -1.38 5.39 5.97
C ILE A 52 -1.66 6.78 6.54
N THR A 53 -2.73 6.91 7.31
CA THR A 53 -3.09 8.14 8.02
C THR A 53 -4.02 7.90 9.21
N LYS A 54 -3.97 8.81 10.20
CA LYS A 54 -4.96 8.95 11.29
C LYS A 54 -5.91 10.13 11.07
N ASP A 55 -5.55 10.99 10.13
CA ASP A 55 -6.29 12.18 9.75
C ASP A 55 -6.31 12.19 8.23
N PHE A 56 -7.26 11.48 7.64
CA PHE A 56 -7.37 11.39 6.19
C PHE A 56 -7.74 12.74 5.56
N GLU A 57 -8.51 13.55 6.28
CA GLU A 57 -8.89 14.88 5.83
C GLU A 57 -7.68 15.79 5.68
N GLY A 58 -6.85 15.88 6.72
CA GLY A 58 -5.61 16.65 6.73
C GLY A 58 -4.49 16.04 5.89
N ARG A 59 -4.55 14.74 5.55
CA ARG A 59 -3.61 14.07 4.64
C ARG A 59 -3.91 14.36 3.17
N MET A 60 -5.18 14.33 2.77
CA MET A 60 -5.62 14.51 1.38
C MET A 60 -5.85 15.98 1.01
N ARG A 61 -4.88 16.84 1.32
CA ARG A 61 -4.84 18.24 0.90
C ARG A 61 -4.61 18.34 -0.62
N PRO A 62 -4.96 19.46 -1.27
CA PRO A 62 -4.79 19.62 -2.72
C PRO A 62 -3.39 19.30 -3.23
N GLU A 63 -2.36 19.54 -2.44
CA GLU A 63 -0.95 19.33 -2.78
C GLU A 63 -0.51 17.86 -2.62
N HIS A 64 -1.38 16.99 -2.09
CA HIS A 64 -1.05 15.58 -1.92
C HIS A 64 -0.88 14.93 -3.29
N LYS A 65 0.22 14.19 -3.48
CA LYS A 65 0.58 13.56 -4.77
C LYS A 65 -0.53 12.75 -5.45
N VAL A 66 -1.37 12.05 -4.68
CA VAL A 66 -2.55 11.35 -5.24
C VAL A 66 -3.48 12.30 -5.97
N ARG A 67 -3.66 13.53 -5.47
CA ARG A 67 -4.53 14.56 -6.04
C ARG A 67 -3.87 15.34 -7.16
N THR A 68 -2.55 15.52 -7.11
CA THR A 68 -1.83 16.31 -8.12
C THR A 68 -1.35 15.50 -9.31
N THR A 69 -1.20 14.18 -9.15
CA THR A 69 -0.52 13.32 -10.15
C THR A 69 -1.46 12.33 -10.82
N ILE A 70 -2.48 11.82 -10.11
CA ILE A 70 -3.45 10.89 -10.70
C ILE A 70 -4.59 11.71 -11.30
N ALA A 71 -4.98 11.40 -12.54
CA ALA A 71 -6.12 12.03 -13.17
C ALA A 71 -7.39 11.83 -12.31
N GLU A 72 -8.16 12.91 -12.11
CA GLU A 72 -9.41 12.84 -11.36
C GLU A 72 -10.41 11.92 -12.06
N GLU A 73 -10.49 12.00 -13.39
CA GLU A 73 -11.23 11.05 -14.21
C GLU A 73 -10.52 9.68 -14.17
N GLY A 74 -11.17 8.71 -13.52
CA GLY A 74 -10.63 7.36 -13.34
C GLY A 74 -9.87 7.13 -12.03
N LEU A 75 -9.81 8.12 -11.13
CA LEU A 75 -9.30 7.91 -9.77
C LEU A 75 -10.19 6.92 -9.02
N SER A 76 -9.57 5.89 -8.47
CA SER A 76 -10.21 4.92 -7.59
C SER A 76 -9.45 4.84 -6.28
N ILE A 77 -10.14 5.16 -5.19
CA ILE A 77 -9.59 5.09 -3.83
C ILE A 77 -10.19 3.87 -3.13
N TYR A 78 -9.34 3.09 -2.49
CA TYR A 78 -9.75 2.02 -1.60
C TYR A 78 -9.27 2.32 -0.19
N LEU A 79 -10.13 2.08 0.78
CA LEU A 79 -9.85 2.27 2.19
C LEU A 79 -9.59 0.90 2.82
N GLY A 80 -8.48 0.76 3.52
CA GLY A 80 -8.01 -0.45 4.14
C GLY A 80 -8.05 -0.33 5.66
N GLU A 81 -8.66 -1.31 6.30
CA GLU A 81 -8.67 -1.49 7.75
C GLU A 81 -7.87 -2.75 8.10
N VAL A 82 -6.97 -2.66 9.08
CA VAL A 82 -6.30 -3.85 9.61
C VAL A 82 -7.24 -4.54 10.59
N SER A 83 -7.84 -5.65 10.14
CA SER A 83 -8.84 -6.42 10.90
C SER A 83 -8.23 -7.49 11.81
N SER A 84 -6.94 -7.78 11.67
CA SER A 84 -6.23 -8.76 12.50
C SER A 84 -5.77 -8.15 13.82
N GLN A 85 -5.88 -8.91 14.91
CA GLN A 85 -5.27 -8.56 16.19
C GLN A 85 -3.73 -8.61 16.07
N ALA A 86 -3.03 -7.71 16.75
CA ALA A 86 -1.57 -7.72 16.78
C ALA A 86 -1.04 -8.97 17.51
N VAL A 87 0.11 -9.48 17.08
CA VAL A 87 0.76 -10.64 17.71
C VAL A 87 1.14 -10.31 19.15
N SER A 88 0.80 -11.20 20.09
CA SER A 88 1.23 -11.13 21.48
C SER A 88 2.75 -11.28 21.58
N GLY A 89 3.45 -10.30 22.15
CA GLY A 89 4.91 -10.37 22.26
C GLY A 89 5.55 -9.08 22.73
N ARG A 90 6.88 -9.08 22.84
CA ARG A 90 7.65 -7.89 23.24
C ARG A 90 7.45 -6.77 22.22
N LYS A 91 7.22 -5.55 22.74
CA LYS A 91 7.15 -4.32 21.97
C LYS A 91 8.39 -4.21 21.06
N ALA A 92 8.21 -4.15 19.73
CA ALA A 92 9.31 -4.09 18.77
C ALA A 92 10.19 -2.85 18.98
N GLY A 93 11.52 -2.97 18.84
CA GLY A 93 12.42 -1.83 19.06
C GLY A 93 12.19 -0.65 18.10
N HIS A 94 11.58 -0.90 16.95
CA HIS A 94 11.39 0.09 15.86
C HIS A 94 9.94 0.53 15.67
N HIS A 95 9.14 0.63 16.74
CA HIS A 95 7.77 1.14 16.63
C HIS A 95 7.71 2.45 15.87
N HIS A 96 6.90 2.46 14.81
CA HIS A 96 6.52 3.70 14.16
C HIS A 96 5.84 4.60 15.20
N LYS A 97 6.35 5.81 15.41
CA LYS A 97 5.90 6.69 16.51
C LYS A 97 4.42 7.08 16.43
N ARG A 98 3.82 7.00 15.25
CA ARG A 98 2.46 7.46 14.99
C ARG A 98 1.45 6.39 14.60
N PHE A 99 1.90 5.20 14.20
CA PHE A 99 1.02 4.15 13.66
C PHE A 99 1.32 2.82 14.31
N THR A 100 0.33 1.94 14.39
CA THR A 100 0.56 0.55 14.80
C THR A 100 1.53 -0.15 13.84
N VAL A 101 2.27 -1.14 14.35
CA VAL A 101 3.25 -1.89 13.53
C VAL A 101 2.57 -2.62 12.36
N PRO A 102 1.44 -3.31 12.55
CA PRO A 102 0.73 -3.96 11.44
C PRO A 102 0.39 -3.01 10.30
N VAL A 103 -0.15 -1.81 10.60
CA VAL A 103 -0.51 -0.80 9.59
C VAL A 103 0.72 -0.30 8.84
N TYR A 104 1.81 0.00 9.57
CA TYR A 104 3.07 0.43 8.96
C TYR A 104 3.70 -0.65 8.07
N LEU A 105 3.75 -1.90 8.52
CA LEU A 105 4.33 -3.00 7.75
C LEU A 105 3.47 -3.36 6.54
N ALA A 106 2.14 -3.30 6.64
CA ALA A 106 1.25 -3.53 5.50
C ALA A 106 1.50 -2.51 4.38
N GLU A 107 1.61 -1.22 4.71
CA GLU A 107 1.98 -0.18 3.75
C GLU A 107 3.36 -0.41 3.14
N SER A 108 4.35 -0.74 3.98
CA SER A 108 5.71 -1.01 3.53
C SER A 108 5.77 -2.19 2.55
N ALA A 109 5.09 -3.29 2.88
CA ALA A 109 5.03 -4.49 2.04
C ALA A 109 4.34 -4.20 0.71
N LEU A 110 3.19 -3.52 0.72
CA LEU A 110 2.48 -3.17 -0.51
C LEU A 110 3.29 -2.21 -1.39
N ALA A 111 3.89 -1.18 -0.80
CA ALA A 111 4.70 -0.21 -1.54
C ALA A 111 5.94 -0.89 -2.17
N PHE A 112 6.64 -1.72 -1.40
CA PHE A 112 7.86 -2.39 -1.82
C PHE A 112 7.58 -3.48 -2.85
N PHE A 113 6.75 -4.48 -2.54
CA PHE A 113 6.59 -5.64 -3.42
C PHE A 113 5.83 -5.33 -4.72
N LEU A 114 4.92 -4.35 -4.69
CA LEU A 114 4.22 -3.89 -5.89
C LEU A 114 4.98 -2.80 -6.64
N GLN A 115 6.06 -2.26 -6.06
CA GLN A 115 6.86 -1.17 -6.63
C GLN A 115 5.97 0.00 -7.09
N LEU A 116 5.05 0.43 -6.21
CA LEU A 116 4.04 1.44 -6.56
C LEU A 116 4.72 2.76 -6.96
N PRO A 117 4.44 3.33 -8.15
CA PRO A 117 5.20 4.44 -8.71
C PRO A 117 5.26 5.67 -7.82
N LEU A 118 4.15 6.02 -7.16
CA LEU A 118 4.08 7.22 -6.31
C LEU A 118 4.61 6.98 -4.89
N ASN A 119 5.02 5.77 -4.53
CA ASN A 119 5.67 5.43 -3.25
C ASN A 119 7.20 5.56 -3.31
N SER A 120 7.70 6.61 -3.96
CA SER A 120 9.11 6.88 -4.27
C SER A 120 10.12 6.42 -3.20
N ASP A 121 9.98 6.85 -1.95
CA ASP A 121 10.88 6.44 -0.86
C ASP A 121 10.62 5.02 -0.35
N LYS A 122 9.34 4.64 -0.18
CA LYS A 122 8.96 3.36 0.44
C LYS A 122 9.22 2.14 -0.45
N ARG A 123 9.28 2.34 -1.77
CA ARG A 123 9.66 1.26 -2.70
C ARG A 123 11.17 0.97 -2.69
N CYS A 124 11.99 1.82 -2.06
CA CYS A 124 13.45 1.68 -1.98
C CYS A 124 13.94 0.77 -0.85
N SER A 125 13.08 0.46 0.13
CA SER A 125 13.44 -0.39 1.27
C SER A 125 12.40 -1.47 1.49
N ARG A 126 12.88 -2.69 1.76
CA ARG A 126 12.06 -3.83 2.16
C ARG A 126 11.41 -3.56 3.53
N PRO A 127 10.34 -4.30 3.90
CA PRO A 127 9.77 -4.20 5.24
C PRO A 127 10.83 -4.43 6.33
N LYS A 128 10.71 -3.74 7.46
CA LYS A 128 11.71 -3.81 8.56
C LYS A 128 11.64 -5.08 9.40
N ASP A 129 10.52 -5.78 9.31
CA ASP A 129 10.18 -6.96 10.09
C ASP A 129 9.47 -7.94 9.17
N SER A 130 9.56 -9.22 9.48
CA SER A 130 8.76 -10.26 8.85
C SER A 130 7.27 -9.93 8.86
N ILE A 131 6.61 -10.11 7.73
CA ILE A 131 5.16 -9.88 7.60
C ILE A 131 4.52 -10.95 6.71
N VAL A 132 3.37 -11.42 7.15
CA VAL A 132 2.40 -12.14 6.34
C VAL A 132 1.17 -11.25 6.20
N LEU A 133 0.89 -10.77 5.00
CA LEU A 133 -0.20 -9.85 4.68
C LEU A 133 -1.25 -10.55 3.80
N LEU A 134 -2.47 -10.68 4.30
CA LEU A 134 -3.64 -11.14 3.55
C LEU A 134 -4.54 -9.95 3.21
N ASN A 135 -4.81 -9.74 1.93
CA ASN A 135 -5.76 -8.73 1.46
C ASN A 135 -7.13 -9.38 1.19
N ARG A 136 -8.19 -8.77 1.73
CA ARG A 136 -9.57 -9.19 1.48
C ARG A 136 -10.39 -8.02 0.98
N TRP A 137 -11.31 -8.29 0.06
CA TRP A 137 -12.00 -7.24 -0.70
C TRP A 137 -13.48 -7.16 -0.31
N TRP A 138 -13.96 -5.94 -0.11
CA TRP A 138 -15.36 -5.59 0.15
C TRP A 138 -15.79 -4.52 -0.84
N LYS A 139 -17.10 -4.42 -1.07
CA LYS A 139 -17.67 -3.31 -1.84
C LYS A 139 -17.65 -2.04 -0.99
N ALA A 140 -17.92 -0.91 -1.64
CA ALA A 140 -18.03 0.39 -1.00
C ALA A 140 -19.13 0.47 0.09
N ASP A 141 -20.08 -0.48 0.10
CA ASP A 141 -21.14 -0.60 1.10
C ASP A 141 -20.64 -1.10 2.48
N GLY A 142 -19.39 -1.55 2.59
CA GLY A 142 -18.82 -2.06 3.84
C GLY A 142 -19.30 -3.45 4.26
N GLN A 143 -20.33 -4.00 3.61
CA GLN A 143 -21.04 -5.21 4.05
C GLN A 143 -20.87 -6.37 3.07
N SER A 144 -20.79 -6.08 1.78
CA SER A 144 -20.74 -7.10 0.75
C SER A 144 -19.31 -7.47 0.40
N ARG A 145 -18.95 -8.75 0.51
CA ARG A 145 -17.68 -9.25 -0.03
C ARG A 145 -17.61 -9.06 -1.54
N SER A 146 -16.51 -8.49 -2.02
CA SER A 146 -16.21 -8.54 -3.45
C SER A 146 -15.66 -9.93 -3.79
N ARG A 147 -16.32 -10.64 -4.71
CA ARG A 147 -15.88 -11.96 -5.17
C ARG A 147 -14.62 -11.92 -6.04
N ARG A 148 -14.26 -10.74 -6.55
CA ARG A 148 -13.12 -10.53 -7.43
C ARG A 148 -12.20 -9.47 -6.83
N ARG A 149 -10.89 -9.68 -7.02
CA ARG A 149 -9.89 -8.65 -6.74
C ARG A 149 -10.20 -7.37 -7.53
N PRO A 150 -10.04 -6.18 -6.96
CA PRO A 150 -10.34 -4.93 -7.66
C PRO A 150 -9.39 -4.64 -8.83
N HIS A 151 -8.15 -5.11 -8.75
CA HIS A 151 -7.13 -4.92 -9.80
C HIS A 151 -6.32 -6.20 -10.01
N PRO A 152 -5.98 -6.58 -11.27
CA PRO A 152 -5.23 -7.81 -11.56
C PRO A 152 -3.86 -7.86 -10.89
N ASP A 153 -3.19 -6.71 -10.74
CA ASP A 153 -1.88 -6.63 -10.08
C ASP A 153 -1.96 -6.51 -8.56
N TRP A 154 -3.16 -6.42 -7.95
CA TRP A 154 -3.28 -6.43 -6.48
C TRP A 154 -3.25 -7.87 -5.95
N PRO A 155 -2.22 -8.26 -5.17
CA PRO A 155 -2.10 -9.62 -4.66
C PRO A 155 -3.10 -9.89 -3.55
N ASP A 156 -3.48 -11.16 -3.43
CA ASP A 156 -4.27 -11.64 -2.30
C ASP A 156 -3.39 -11.80 -1.07
N PHE A 157 -2.11 -12.14 -1.27
CA PHE A 157 -1.20 -12.48 -0.18
C PHE A 157 0.23 -12.01 -0.48
N ILE A 158 0.88 -11.47 0.55
CA ILE A 158 2.31 -11.14 0.56
C ILE A 158 2.93 -11.77 1.80
N GLU A 159 4.08 -12.40 1.63
CA GLU A 159 4.92 -12.88 2.72
C GLU A 159 6.31 -12.29 2.55
N TYR A 160 6.93 -11.93 3.66
CA TYR A 160 8.32 -11.52 3.75
C TYR A 160 8.89 -12.00 5.07
N ASP A 161 10.07 -12.59 5.00
CA ASP A 161 10.88 -13.03 6.12
C ASP A 161 12.13 -12.16 6.21
N ASP A 162 12.26 -11.41 7.31
CA ASP A 162 13.39 -10.52 7.56
C ASP A 162 14.66 -11.25 7.99
N GLU A 163 14.58 -12.49 8.49
CA GLU A 163 15.75 -13.25 8.90
C GLU A 163 16.47 -13.86 7.70
N SER A 164 15.71 -14.32 6.70
CA SER A 164 16.25 -14.95 5.50
C SER A 164 16.27 -14.04 4.27
N ASP A 165 15.74 -12.81 4.38
CA ASP A 165 15.59 -11.86 3.28
C ASP A 165 14.90 -12.50 2.05
N VAL A 166 13.79 -13.22 2.29
CA VAL A 166 12.99 -13.81 1.21
C VAL A 166 11.55 -13.33 1.29
N GLY A 167 10.88 -13.30 0.14
CA GLY A 167 9.48 -12.93 0.06
C GLY A 167 8.71 -13.66 -1.02
N SER A 168 7.40 -13.61 -0.92
CA SER A 168 6.48 -14.16 -1.91
C SER A 168 5.28 -13.24 -2.09
N VAL A 169 4.90 -13.00 -3.33
CA VAL A 169 3.69 -12.26 -3.69
C VAL A 169 2.78 -13.21 -4.46
N VAL A 170 1.55 -13.38 -3.99
CA VAL A 170 0.64 -14.42 -4.47
C VAL A 170 -0.68 -13.80 -4.94
N TRP A 171 -1.09 -14.20 -6.14
CA TRP A 171 -2.40 -13.94 -6.72
C TRP A 171 -3.10 -15.29 -6.88
N HIS A 172 -3.91 -15.67 -5.89
CA HIS A 172 -4.56 -16.98 -5.81
C HIS A 172 -5.27 -17.34 -7.12
N GLY A 173 -5.01 -18.55 -7.60
CA GLY A 173 -5.55 -19.08 -8.85
C GLY A 173 -4.96 -18.47 -10.13
N LYS A 174 -3.91 -17.65 -10.05
CA LYS A 174 -3.28 -17.01 -11.21
C LYS A 174 -1.76 -17.16 -11.26
N ARG A 175 -1.04 -16.53 -10.33
CA ARG A 175 0.42 -16.46 -10.35
C ARG A 175 1.00 -16.26 -8.96
N ARG A 176 2.28 -16.63 -8.81
CA ARG A 176 3.12 -16.34 -7.66
C ARG A 176 4.45 -15.77 -8.15
N LYS A 177 4.97 -14.76 -7.46
CA LYS A 177 6.33 -14.25 -7.65
C LYS A 177 7.11 -14.47 -6.37
N HIS A 178 8.21 -15.20 -6.45
CA HIS A 178 9.15 -15.37 -5.34
C HIS A 178 10.26 -14.33 -5.44
N PHE A 179 10.75 -13.90 -4.28
CA PHE A 179 11.83 -12.96 -4.10
C PHE A 179 12.87 -13.62 -3.19
N ASN A 180 14.05 -13.88 -3.71
CA ASN A 180 15.22 -14.23 -2.90
C ASN A 180 15.95 -12.94 -2.48
N ALA A 181 16.95 -13.08 -1.62
CA ALA A 181 17.73 -11.94 -1.10
C ALA A 181 18.34 -11.08 -2.23
N GLU A 182 18.93 -11.72 -3.25
CA GLU A 182 19.52 -11.04 -4.40
C GLU A 182 18.49 -10.19 -5.16
N LEU A 183 17.32 -10.73 -5.49
CA LEU A 183 16.28 -9.98 -6.20
C LEU A 183 15.73 -8.82 -5.35
N ILE A 184 15.72 -8.97 -4.02
CA ILE A 184 15.33 -7.90 -3.09
C ILE A 184 16.38 -6.79 -3.10
N ASP A 185 17.67 -7.13 -3.03
CA ASP A 185 18.77 -6.17 -3.13
C ASP A 185 18.74 -5.41 -4.46
N GLU A 186 18.57 -6.12 -5.58
CA GLU A 186 18.43 -5.53 -6.91
C GLU A 186 17.22 -4.59 -6.98
N THR A 187 16.10 -4.98 -6.37
CA THR A 187 14.88 -4.18 -6.34
C THR A 187 15.10 -2.89 -5.55
N CYS A 188 15.74 -2.96 -4.38
CA CYS A 188 16.13 -1.79 -3.60
C CYS A 188 17.09 -0.87 -4.37
N ALA A 189 18.13 -1.46 -4.99
CA ALA A 189 19.14 -0.71 -5.74
C ALA A 189 18.55 0.01 -6.95
N ARG A 190 17.70 -0.67 -7.73
CA ARG A 190 16.98 -0.08 -8.86
C ARG A 190 16.10 1.08 -8.40
N ALA A 191 15.25 0.85 -7.40
CA ALA A 191 14.34 1.87 -6.88
C ALA A 191 15.09 3.10 -6.35
N SER A 192 16.19 2.88 -5.62
CA SER A 192 17.04 3.95 -5.07
C SER A 192 17.73 4.76 -6.17
N LYS A 193 18.18 4.09 -7.23
CA LYS A 193 18.76 4.75 -8.41
C LYS A 193 17.72 5.62 -9.14
N GLU A 194 16.51 5.09 -9.34
CA GLU A 194 15.41 5.85 -9.94
C GLU A 194 15.05 7.08 -9.12
N LEU A 195 14.91 6.93 -7.80
CA LEU A 195 14.63 8.03 -6.88
C LEU A 195 15.72 9.11 -6.92
N ARG A 196 16.99 8.71 -6.96
CA ARG A 196 18.10 9.65 -7.07
C ARG A 196 18.03 10.44 -8.38
N ALA A 197 17.79 9.76 -9.50
CA ALA A 197 17.65 10.41 -10.80
C ALA A 197 16.45 11.34 -10.86
N GLU A 198 15.32 11.00 -10.23
CA GLU A 198 14.16 11.87 -10.08
C GLU A 198 14.48 13.15 -9.30
N ARG A 199 15.19 13.03 -8.16
CA ARG A 199 15.60 14.17 -7.35
C ARG A 199 16.60 15.08 -8.07
N GLU A 200 17.55 14.50 -8.79
CA GLU A 200 18.52 15.25 -9.60
C GLU A 200 17.81 16.03 -10.72
N ARG A 201 16.84 15.42 -11.41
CA ARG A 201 16.02 16.12 -12.41
C ARG A 201 15.18 17.25 -11.82
N ALA A 202 14.56 17.02 -10.66
CA ALA A 202 13.77 18.04 -9.97
C ALA A 202 14.62 19.21 -9.46
N ALA A 203 15.89 18.99 -9.12
CA ALA A 203 16.81 20.05 -8.71
C ALA A 203 17.36 20.89 -9.88
N ALA A 204 17.28 20.36 -11.11
CA ALA A 204 17.75 21.02 -12.33
C ALA A 204 16.66 21.79 -13.09
N ALA A 205 15.39 21.65 -12.69
CA ALA A 205 14.22 22.32 -13.27
C ALA A 205 13.81 23.54 -12.45
#